data_AF-J9EM48-F1
#
_entry.id   AF-J9EM48-F1
#
_cell.length_a   1.000
_cell.length_b   1.000
_cell.length_c   1.000
_cell.angle_alpha   90.00
_cell.angle_beta   90.00
_cell.angle_gamma   90.00
#
_symmetry.space_group_name_H-M   'P 1'
#
loop_
_entity.id
_entity.type
_entity.pdbx_description
1 polymer ?
#
loop_
_entity_poly.entity_id
_entity_poly.type
_entity_poly.pdbx_seq_one_letter_code
_entity_poly.pdbx_strand_id
1 'polypeptide(L)'
;MSKLKDAALKTTKVLVNVERFPLVLYKRILRLHYGLPKEMRIIGDQYIKNEFRKHKNVSPEQAVVFLKEWREYSTVLSKQLSSRGIAKGILGVNLNSTLLDSLQEDQLWQLYNLKLEAEKPTK
;
A
#
# COMPACT_ATOMS: atom_id res chain seq x y z
N MET A 1 7.69 34.81 26.33
CA MET A 1 8.47 34.27 25.20
C MET A 1 8.52 32.73 25.11
N SER A 2 8.37 31.95 26.19
CA SER A 2 8.43 30.46 26.12
C SER A 2 7.37 29.84 25.21
N LYS A 3 6.09 30.19 25.41
CA LYS A 3 4.96 29.57 24.69
C LYS A 3 5.06 29.65 23.16
N LEU A 4 5.60 30.75 22.61
CA LEU A 4 5.79 30.92 21.17
C LEU A 4 6.89 29.99 20.61
N LYS A 5 7.98 29.80 21.36
CA LYS A 5 9.06 28.87 20.99
C LYS A 5 8.56 27.41 21.02
N ASP A 6 7.78 27.06 22.04
CA ASP A 6 7.19 25.73 22.17
C ASP A 6 6.21 25.41 21.02
N ALA A 7 5.38 26.38 20.63
CA ALA A 7 4.46 26.24 19.50
C ALA A 7 5.22 26.08 18.17
N ALA A 8 6.24 26.91 17.91
CA ALA A 8 7.07 26.79 16.71
C ALA A 8 7.76 25.42 16.62
N LEU A 9 8.37 24.95 17.73
CA LEU A 9 9.00 23.63 17.78
C LEU A 9 8.01 22.49 17.51
N LYS A 10 6.76 22.61 18.02
CA LYS A 10 5.70 21.64 17.75
C LYS A 10 5.33 21.63 16.26
N THR A 11 5.18 22.79 15.64
CA THR A 11 4.89 22.91 14.19
C THR A 11 6.00 22.30 13.35
N THR A 12 7.27 22.61 13.65
CA THR A 12 8.42 22.03 12.94
C THR A 12 8.45 20.50 13.08
N LYS A 13 8.20 19.96 14.28
CA LYS A 13 8.12 18.50 14.49
C LYS A 13 7.00 17.86 13.67
N VAL A 14 5.83 18.50 13.58
CA VAL A 14 4.71 18.01 12.76
C VAL A 14 5.08 18.02 11.28
N LEU A 15 5.65 19.11 10.77
CA LEU A 15 6.07 19.22 9.36
C LEU A 15 7.13 18.16 9.00
N VAL A 16 8.16 17.98 9.84
CA VAL A 16 9.18 16.94 9.65
C VAL A 16 8.56 15.53 9.64
N ASN A 17 7.56 15.27 10.49
CA ASN A 17 6.85 13.99 10.48
C ASN A 17 6.05 13.78 9.19
N VAL A 18 5.44 14.84 8.66
CA VAL A 18 4.71 14.80 7.38
C VAL A 18 5.66 14.55 6.20
N GLU A 19 6.78 15.25 6.14
CA GLU A 19 7.80 15.08 5.08
C GLU A 19 8.42 13.67 5.07
N ARG A 20 8.59 13.06 6.26
CA ARG A 20 9.13 11.71 6.39
C ARG A 20 8.11 10.61 6.17
N PHE A 21 6.81 10.93 6.22
CA PHE A 21 5.72 9.94 6.15
C PHE A 21 5.82 9.00 4.93
N PRO A 22 6.07 9.48 3.69
CA PRO A 22 6.23 8.60 2.53
C PRO A 22 7.33 7.55 2.69
N LEU A 23 8.50 7.96 3.20
CA LEU A 23 9.63 7.07 3.41
C LEU A 23 9.37 6.05 4.54
N VAL A 24 8.70 6.48 5.61
CA VAL A 24 8.30 5.60 6.72
C VAL A 24 7.30 4.55 6.22
N LEU A 25 6.30 4.97 5.44
CA LEU A 25 5.30 4.08 4.86
C LEU A 25 5.94 3.05 3.90
N TYR A 26 6.78 3.50 2.97
CA TYR A 26 7.55 2.64 2.07
C TYR A 26 8.33 1.56 2.83
N LYS A 27 9.13 1.96 3.83
CA LYS A 27 9.92 1.03 4.64
C LYS A 27 9.04 0.08 5.45
N ARG A 28 7.91 0.55 5.97
CA ARG A 28 6.94 -0.28 6.71
C ARG A 28 6.37 -1.37 5.81
N ILE A 29 5.97 -1.04 4.59
CA ILE A 29 5.38 -2.02 3.68
C ILE A 29 6.43 -3.07 3.27
N LEU A 30 7.66 -2.66 2.92
CA LEU A 30 8.73 -3.61 2.63
C LEU A 30 9.06 -4.53 3.81
N ARG A 31 8.92 -4.05 5.06
CA ARG A 31 9.05 -4.92 6.24
C ARG A 31 7.90 -5.92 6.35
N LEU A 32 6.67 -5.49 6.07
CA LEU A 32 5.51 -6.39 6.05
C LEU A 32 5.66 -7.48 4.97
N HIS A 33 6.24 -7.16 3.82
CA HIS A 33 6.47 -8.14 2.74
C HIS A 33 7.33 -9.34 3.16
N TYR A 34 8.15 -9.25 4.21
CA TYR A 34 8.87 -10.41 4.75
C TYR A 34 7.94 -11.50 5.29
N GLY A 35 6.69 -11.16 5.64
CA GLY A 35 5.67 -12.13 6.08
C GLY A 35 4.87 -12.76 4.93
N LEU A 36 5.09 -12.36 3.68
CA LEU A 36 4.42 -12.92 2.51
C LEU A 36 5.13 -14.18 1.98
N PRO A 37 4.43 -15.07 1.25
CA PRO A 37 5.05 -16.10 0.43
C PRO A 37 6.12 -15.52 -0.50
N LYS A 38 7.18 -16.29 -0.75
CA LYS A 38 8.40 -15.80 -1.43
C LYS A 38 8.09 -15.19 -2.81
N GLU A 39 7.23 -15.83 -3.58
CA GLU A 39 6.84 -15.41 -4.93
C GLU A 39 6.11 -14.07 -4.90
N MET A 40 5.14 -13.94 -3.97
CA MET A 40 4.40 -12.69 -3.74
C MET A 40 5.31 -11.56 -3.28
N ARG A 41 6.25 -11.85 -2.37
CA ARG A 41 7.23 -10.88 -1.89
C ARG A 41 8.10 -10.35 -3.04
N ILE A 42 8.63 -11.21 -3.90
CA ILE A 42 9.53 -10.81 -5.00
C ILE A 42 8.82 -9.85 -5.94
N ILE A 43 7.61 -10.20 -6.39
CA ILE A 43 6.82 -9.39 -7.31
C ILE A 43 6.39 -8.09 -6.63
N GLY A 44 5.92 -8.17 -5.39
CA GLY A 44 5.46 -7.02 -4.60
C GLY A 44 6.58 -6.02 -4.28
N ASP A 45 7.76 -6.49 -3.87
CA ASP A 45 8.91 -5.62 -3.58
C ASP A 45 9.33 -4.81 -4.81
N GLN A 46 9.33 -5.44 -5.99
CA GLN A 46 9.64 -4.77 -7.24
C GLN A 46 8.56 -3.74 -7.60
N TYR A 47 7.28 -4.09 -7.45
CA TYR A 47 6.16 -3.20 -7.73
C TYR A 47 6.21 -1.94 -6.85
N ILE A 48 6.36 -2.09 -5.53
CA ILE A 48 6.43 -0.95 -4.60
C ILE A 48 7.58 -0.02 -4.93
N LYS A 49 8.77 -0.56 -5.20
CA LYS A 49 9.95 0.24 -5.58
C LYS A 49 9.66 1.10 -6.80
N ASN A 50 9.02 0.52 -7.81
CA ASN A 50 8.65 1.22 -9.03
C ASN A 50 7.59 2.29 -8.77
N GLU A 51 6.53 1.97 -8.04
CA GLU A 51 5.43 2.89 -7.78
C GLU A 51 5.87 4.09 -6.93
N PHE A 52 6.61 3.87 -5.83
CA PHE A 52 7.16 4.96 -5.04
C PHE A 52 8.19 5.80 -5.81
N ARG A 53 8.91 5.21 -6.78
CA ARG A 53 9.82 5.96 -7.66
C ARG A 53 9.05 6.85 -8.64
N LYS A 54 7.97 6.35 -9.24
CA LYS A 54 7.11 7.12 -10.16
C LYS A 54 6.44 8.31 -9.46
N HIS A 55 6.07 8.14 -8.18
CA HIS A 55 5.36 9.15 -7.40
C HIS A 55 6.27 10.13 -6.64
N LYS A 56 7.57 10.20 -6.95
CA LYS A 56 8.47 11.16 -6.27
C LYS A 56 8.17 12.62 -6.58
N ASN A 57 7.69 12.91 -7.80
CA ASN A 57 7.55 14.27 -8.33
C ASN A 57 6.10 14.60 -8.75
N VAL A 58 5.11 13.91 -8.19
CA VAL A 58 3.69 14.16 -8.49
C VAL A 58 3.19 15.40 -7.77
N SER A 59 2.02 15.93 -8.17
CA SER A 59 1.42 17.07 -7.47
C SER A 59 1.08 16.70 -6.01
N PRO A 60 1.01 17.68 -5.09
CA PRO A 60 0.63 17.43 -3.70
C PRO A 60 -0.71 16.69 -3.56
N GLU A 61 -1.69 17.01 -4.42
CA GLU A 61 -3.02 16.39 -4.43
C GLU A 61 -2.92 14.91 -4.80
N GLN A 62 -2.17 14.59 -5.85
CA GLN A 62 -1.91 13.21 -6.27
C GLN A 62 -1.12 12.44 -5.21
N ALA A 63 -0.14 13.08 -4.56
CA ALA A 63 0.63 12.48 -3.48
C ALA A 63 -0.26 12.10 -2.28
N VAL A 64 -1.23 12.95 -1.92
CA VAL A 64 -2.17 12.66 -0.82
C VAL A 64 -3.01 11.42 -1.13
N VAL A 65 -3.58 11.32 -2.33
CA VAL A 65 -4.35 10.14 -2.77
C VAL A 65 -3.46 8.90 -2.76
N PHE A 66 -2.29 8.97 -3.39
CA PHE A 66 -1.32 7.87 -3.44
C PHE A 66 -0.96 7.35 -2.03
N LEU A 67 -0.60 8.25 -1.11
CA LEU A 67 -0.17 7.89 0.24
C LEU A 67 -1.33 7.34 1.09
N LYS A 68 -2.57 7.78 0.84
CA LYS A 68 -3.77 7.23 1.49
C LYS A 68 -3.94 5.76 1.09
N GLU A 69 -3.91 5.45 -0.21
CA GLU A 69 -4.09 4.08 -0.70
C GLU A 69 -2.98 3.13 -0.20
N TRP A 70 -1.73 3.57 -0.20
CA TRP A 70 -0.62 2.76 0.36
C TRP A 70 -0.71 2.57 1.88
N ARG A 71 -1.26 3.56 2.60
CA ARG A 71 -1.53 3.43 4.04
C ARG A 71 -2.62 2.39 4.30
N GLU A 72 -3.67 2.39 3.49
CA GLU A 72 -4.76 1.40 3.57
C GLU A 72 -4.24 -0.01 3.27
N TYR A 73 -3.48 -0.17 2.18
CA TYR A 73 -2.78 -1.42 1.87
C TYR A 73 -1.91 -1.92 3.04
N SER A 74 -1.06 -1.04 3.59
CA SER A 74 -0.21 -1.38 4.74
C SER A 74 -1.03 -1.82 5.97
N THR A 75 -2.18 -1.20 6.19
CA THR A 75 -3.07 -1.51 7.32
C THR A 75 -3.74 -2.87 7.14
N VAL A 76 -4.25 -3.16 5.93
CA VAL A 76 -4.83 -4.47 5.58
C VAL A 76 -3.78 -5.57 5.73
N LEU A 77 -2.60 -5.39 5.11
CA LEU A 77 -1.53 -6.37 5.15
C LEU A 77 -1.04 -6.62 6.58
N SER A 78 -0.90 -5.57 7.39
CA SER A 78 -0.53 -5.71 8.80
C SER A 78 -1.55 -6.49 9.62
N LYS A 79 -2.86 -6.43 9.30
CA LYS A 79 -3.89 -7.25 9.95
C LYS A 79 -3.79 -8.71 9.50
N GLN A 80 -3.56 -8.95 8.22
CA GLN A 80 -3.42 -10.29 7.64
C GLN A 80 -2.17 -11.02 8.13
N LEU A 81 -1.09 -10.28 8.38
CA LEU A 81 0.17 -10.82 8.93
C LEU A 81 0.23 -10.79 10.47
N SER A 82 -0.85 -10.42 11.15
CA SER A 82 -0.96 -10.61 12.60
C SER A 82 -1.13 -12.09 12.92
N SER A 83 -0.85 -12.53 14.16
CA SER A 83 -1.02 -13.94 14.55
C SER A 83 -2.42 -14.48 14.25
N ARG A 84 -3.46 -13.66 14.44
CA ARG A 84 -4.85 -14.01 14.10
C ARG A 84 -5.08 -14.05 12.58
N GLY A 85 -4.43 -13.18 11.82
CA GLY A 85 -4.53 -13.15 10.36
C GLY A 85 -3.83 -14.34 9.71
N ILE A 86 -2.62 -14.67 10.17
CA ILE A 86 -1.85 -15.84 9.72
C ILE A 86 -2.66 -17.13 9.97
N ALA A 87 -3.30 -17.25 11.14
CA ALA A 87 -4.16 -18.39 11.45
C ALA A 87 -5.38 -18.52 10.51
N LYS A 88 -5.86 -17.42 9.91
CA LYS A 88 -6.92 -17.48 8.89
C LYS A 88 -6.40 -17.92 7.52
N GLY A 89 -5.11 -17.70 7.23
CA GLY A 89 -4.48 -18.08 5.96
C GLY A 89 -4.94 -17.28 4.74
N ILE A 90 -5.70 -16.18 4.93
CA ILE A 90 -6.25 -15.38 3.83
C ILE A 90 -5.39 -14.12 3.63
N LEU A 91 -4.83 -13.97 2.42
CA LEU A 91 -4.14 -12.78 1.94
C LEU A 91 -5.01 -12.06 0.90
N GLY A 92 -5.01 -10.73 0.93
CA GLY A 92 -5.81 -9.90 0.02
C GLY A 92 -7.25 -9.63 0.50
N VAL A 93 -7.92 -8.72 -0.19
CA VAL A 93 -9.31 -8.33 0.08
C VAL A 93 -10.12 -8.44 -1.21
N ASN A 94 -11.42 -8.75 -1.08
CA ASN A 94 -12.30 -8.78 -2.24
C ASN A 94 -12.39 -7.39 -2.86
N LEU A 95 -12.38 -7.33 -4.19
CA LEU A 95 -12.59 -6.09 -4.93
C LEU A 95 -13.99 -5.55 -4.63
N ASN A 96 -14.06 -4.26 -4.33
CA ASN A 96 -15.34 -3.57 -4.17
C ASN A 96 -16.08 -3.56 -5.51
N SER A 97 -17.38 -3.89 -5.52
CA SER A 97 -18.19 -3.88 -6.74
C SER A 97 -18.17 -2.52 -7.44
N THR A 98 -18.21 -1.41 -6.68
CA THR A 98 -18.14 -0.07 -7.27
C THR A 98 -16.80 0.19 -7.97
N LEU A 99 -15.71 -0.42 -7.50
CA LEU A 99 -14.42 -0.33 -8.19
C LEU A 99 -14.43 -1.15 -9.49
N LEU A 100 -15.08 -2.33 -9.47
CA LEU A 100 -15.23 -3.17 -10.66
C LEU A 100 -15.97 -2.42 -11.78
N ASP A 101 -17.03 -1.70 -11.43
CA ASP A 101 -17.81 -0.89 -12.38
C ASP A 101 -17.03 0.29 -12.97
N SER A 102 -15.94 0.71 -12.30
CA SER A 102 -15.08 1.81 -12.74
C SER A 102 -13.92 1.39 -13.66
N LEU A 103 -13.70 0.07 -13.84
CA LEU A 103 -12.63 -0.44 -14.67
C LEU A 103 -12.96 -0.29 -16.16
N GLN A 104 -11.94 0.01 -16.95
CA GLN A 104 -12.06 0.01 -18.41
C GLN A 104 -12.24 -1.42 -18.95
N GLU A 105 -12.77 -1.56 -20.17
CA GLU A 105 -13.08 -2.88 -20.76
C GLU A 105 -11.85 -3.79 -20.87
N ASP A 106 -10.70 -3.24 -21.23
CA ASP A 106 -9.42 -3.95 -21.28
C ASP A 106 -8.96 -4.41 -19.89
N GLN A 107 -9.16 -3.59 -18.85
CA GLN A 107 -8.86 -3.93 -17.47
C GLN A 107 -9.77 -5.03 -16.94
N LEU A 108 -11.06 -5.00 -17.28
CA LEU A 108 -12.02 -6.05 -16.97
C LEU A 108 -11.63 -7.36 -17.64
N TRP A 109 -11.24 -7.31 -18.91
CA TRP A 109 -10.78 -8.48 -19.65
C TRP A 109 -9.51 -9.08 -19.03
N GLN A 110 -8.54 -8.24 -18.65
CA GLN A 110 -7.34 -8.67 -17.95
C GLN A 110 -7.66 -9.32 -16.59
N LEU A 111 -8.57 -8.73 -15.81
CA LEU A 111 -9.00 -9.29 -14.52
C LEU A 111 -9.71 -10.62 -14.69
N TYR A 112 -10.56 -10.74 -15.73
CA TYR A 112 -11.24 -11.99 -16.07
C TYR A 112 -10.25 -13.09 -16.45
N ASN A 113 -9.25 -12.78 -17.28
CA ASN A 113 -8.20 -13.74 -17.60
C ASN A 113 -7.39 -14.15 -16.38
N LEU A 114 -7.06 -13.20 -15.49
CA LEU A 114 -6.37 -13.51 -14.25
C LEU A 114 -7.18 -14.47 -13.37
N LYS A 115 -8.50 -14.30 -13.30
CA LYS A 115 -9.41 -15.24 -12.63
C LYS A 115 -9.30 -16.64 -13.27
N LEU A 116 -9.43 -16.74 -14.59
CA LEU A 116 -9.32 -18.03 -15.29
C LEU A 116 -7.98 -18.70 -15.06
N GLU A 117 -6.87 -17.94 -15.06
CA GLU A 117 -5.53 -18.46 -14.75
C GLU A 117 -5.41 -18.95 -13.31
N ALA A 118 -6.00 -18.24 -12.34
CA ALA A 118 -5.97 -18.60 -10.93
C ALA A 118 -6.83 -19.83 -10.58
N GLU A 119 -7.86 -20.11 -11.39
CA GLU A 119 -8.74 -21.29 -11.25
C GLU A 119 -8.16 -22.55 -11.90
N LYS A 120 -7.06 -22.44 -12.66
CA LYS A 120 -6.39 -23.61 -13.23
C LYS A 120 -5.85 -24.52 -12.12
N PRO A 121 -5.91 -25.85 -12.27
CA PRO A 121 -5.35 -26.76 -11.28
C PRO A 121 -3.85 -26.50 -11.15
N THR A 122 -3.38 -26.33 -9.92
CA THR A 122 -1.95 -26.28 -9.61
C THR A 122 -1.33 -27.61 -10.03
N LYS A 123 -0.39 -27.57 -10.99
CA LYS A 123 0.38 -28.75 -11.42
C LYS A 123 1.23 -29.32 -10.29
#